data_AF-A0A1X3FUQ7-F1
#
_entry.id   AF-A0A1X3FUQ7-F1
#
_cell.length_a   1.000
_cell.length_b   1.000
_cell.length_c   1.000
_cell.angle_alpha   90.00
_cell.angle_beta   90.00
_cell.angle_gamma   90.00
#
_symmetry.space_group_name_H-M   'P 1'
#
loop_
_entity.id
_entity.type
_entity.pdbx_description
1 polymer ?
#
loop_
_entity_poly.entity_id
_entity_poly.type
_entity_poly.pdbx_seq_one_letter_code
_entity_poly.pdbx_strand_id
1 'polypeptide(L)'
;MWQKEPTASVCLDCRLPFSFFFDLIDACWKTPQTTSNNLTLHRICTLARKLGASFVATECALARNEVCEDIDALDAHYGGGGRANAIQLSFFSGNKSPDGIDEIDSGALLATATVINYAPPNSVDYTHSYVFETILVPPHQLDDTGAKRQLLNNYICRDTNFKRIVRGREFEVSGFYYCQQNALVHVCAHACLRMALNSIDGSSAAVTSVEINAQLGLNPPLAGLSLQNIQDVIASKTGSSAVVADCSVILPADYLSILTSYIESGFIVLFVFTTSNTVEHVVTVFGHTRNSDEWHPQAIPGYSGPASAPFYRSSAWVDHFVIHDDNLGPYYTLSSRAFEVDKSITAHWIIGIHPEHQHEILPHYAENVAAIVLKGSLANFSAFGVGNWFNYIVQRPSTYVLRPILISRDGYKAHLLASIGHDQTKAMPGELDVADGLPDWFWMVEFSLPALFTGNRSKLGEVLIRSEVAGAKAPVDLVEAVRLPSLLATRNAPGGFDVHRIGLQSHSPYYTSRMHGNEW
;
A
#
# COMPACT_ATOMS: atom_id res chain seq x y z
N MET A 1 7.42 -15.62 35.58
CA MET A 1 8.46 -15.48 34.56
C MET A 1 8.54 -16.81 33.85
N TRP A 2 8.32 -16.82 32.54
CA TRP A 2 8.37 -18.01 31.71
C TRP A 2 9.79 -18.56 31.56
N GLN A 3 9.90 -19.85 31.23
CA GLN A 3 11.15 -20.53 30.97
C GLN A 3 11.60 -20.31 29.51
N LYS A 4 12.83 -19.80 29.33
CA LYS A 4 13.46 -19.63 28.01
C LYS A 4 13.93 -20.97 27.46
N GLU A 5 13.48 -21.32 26.25
CA GLU A 5 13.98 -22.47 25.49
C GLU A 5 14.78 -21.96 24.28
N PRO A 6 16.11 -21.78 24.40
CA PRO A 6 16.92 -21.25 23.30
C PRO A 6 16.91 -22.20 22.08
N THR A 7 16.95 -21.62 20.90
CA THR A 7 17.03 -22.37 19.63
C THR A 7 18.47 -22.35 19.11
N ALA A 8 18.96 -23.47 18.61
CA ALA A 8 20.30 -23.56 18.04
C ALA A 8 20.42 -22.65 16.81
N SER A 9 21.58 -22.03 16.63
CA SER A 9 21.88 -21.32 15.39
C SER A 9 22.41 -22.30 14.36
N VAL A 10 21.67 -22.48 13.27
CA VAL A 10 22.07 -23.34 12.15
C VAL A 10 21.77 -22.65 10.82
N CYS A 11 22.62 -22.88 9.82
CA CYS A 11 22.35 -22.49 8.46
C CYS A 11 22.04 -23.74 7.62
N LEU A 12 20.94 -23.72 6.88
CA LEU A 12 20.44 -24.85 6.12
C LEU A 12 20.46 -24.50 4.63
N ASP A 13 21.05 -25.35 3.80
CA ASP A 13 20.88 -25.28 2.35
C ASP A 13 19.43 -25.63 2.01
N CYS A 14 18.70 -24.68 1.42
CA CYS A 14 17.30 -24.84 1.07
C CYS A 14 17.07 -24.97 -0.45
N ARG A 15 18.12 -25.26 -1.23
CA ARG A 15 17.97 -25.63 -2.64
C ARG A 15 17.23 -26.96 -2.78
N LEU A 16 16.62 -27.20 -3.94
CA LEU A 16 15.97 -28.48 -4.21
C LEU A 16 16.97 -29.64 -4.00
N PRO A 17 16.59 -30.73 -3.33
CA PRO A 17 15.21 -31.16 -3.02
C PRO A 17 14.63 -30.70 -1.66
N PHE A 18 15.26 -29.75 -0.94
CA PHE A 18 14.78 -29.28 0.37
C PHE A 18 13.31 -28.87 0.36
N SER A 19 12.52 -29.46 1.24
CA SER A 19 11.10 -29.16 1.44
C SER A 19 10.92 -28.17 2.58
N PHE A 20 10.51 -26.94 2.27
CA PHE A 20 10.18 -25.99 3.34
C PHE A 20 9.07 -26.49 4.28
N PHE A 21 8.17 -27.35 3.78
CA PHE A 21 7.11 -27.93 4.58
C PHE A 21 7.69 -28.86 5.67
N PHE A 22 8.41 -29.90 5.25
CA PHE A 22 8.86 -30.96 6.15
C PHE A 22 10.18 -30.63 6.86
N ASP A 23 11.08 -29.91 6.19
CA ASP A 23 12.45 -29.71 6.66
C ASP A 23 12.63 -28.41 7.47
N LEU A 24 11.67 -27.48 7.40
CA LEU A 24 11.74 -26.20 8.11
C LEU A 24 10.50 -25.91 8.96
N ILE A 25 9.31 -25.93 8.37
CA ILE A 25 8.08 -25.50 9.06
C ILE A 25 7.75 -26.42 10.22
N ASP A 26 7.79 -27.75 10.01
CA ASP A 26 7.54 -28.73 11.08
C ASP A 26 8.53 -28.60 12.25
N ALA A 27 9.77 -28.14 11.99
CA ALA A 27 10.77 -27.92 13.03
C ALA A 27 10.59 -26.59 13.78
N CYS A 28 10.10 -25.55 13.09
CA CYS A 28 9.98 -24.21 13.65
C CYS A 28 8.63 -23.94 14.32
N TRP A 29 7.58 -24.63 13.87
CA TRP A 29 6.21 -24.42 14.29
C TRP A 29 5.75 -25.51 15.26
N LYS A 30 5.71 -25.19 16.56
CA LYS A 30 5.54 -26.21 17.60
C LYS A 30 4.09 -26.54 17.97
N THR A 31 3.12 -25.72 17.57
CA THR A 31 1.70 -25.99 17.86
C THR A 31 1.21 -27.21 17.06
N PRO A 32 0.46 -28.15 17.68
CA PRO A 32 -0.06 -29.32 16.99
C PRO A 32 -0.85 -28.99 15.73
N GLN A 33 -0.69 -29.81 14.68
CA GLN A 33 -1.31 -29.60 13.36
C GLN A 33 -2.84 -29.43 13.44
N THR A 34 -3.52 -30.05 14.40
CA THR A 34 -4.98 -29.96 14.59
C THR A 34 -5.49 -28.58 15.00
N THR A 35 -4.61 -27.73 15.53
CA THR A 35 -4.93 -26.39 16.05
C THR A 35 -4.03 -25.29 15.45
N SER A 36 -3.20 -25.67 14.49
CA SER A 36 -2.16 -24.83 13.91
C SER A 36 -2.70 -23.95 12.79
N ASN A 37 -2.41 -22.64 12.86
CA ASN A 37 -2.51 -21.74 11.70
C ASN A 37 -1.11 -21.40 11.15
N ASN A 38 -0.42 -22.40 10.62
CA ASN A 38 0.90 -22.23 9.99
C ASN A 38 0.84 -21.70 8.54
N LEU A 39 -0.36 -21.35 8.02
CA LEU A 39 -0.55 -20.87 6.64
C LEU A 39 0.32 -19.66 6.33
N THR A 40 0.44 -18.76 7.30
CA THR A 40 1.30 -17.58 7.21
C THR A 40 2.77 -17.97 6.96
N LEU A 41 3.31 -18.91 7.74
CA LEU A 41 4.70 -19.34 7.56
C LEU A 41 4.90 -20.11 6.24
N HIS A 42 3.92 -20.93 5.84
CA HIS A 42 3.89 -21.56 4.51
C HIS A 42 3.97 -20.52 3.39
N ARG A 43 3.21 -19.43 3.50
CA ARG A 43 3.23 -18.34 2.53
C ARG A 43 4.60 -17.69 2.45
N ILE A 44 5.22 -17.38 3.59
CA ILE A 44 6.57 -16.79 3.66
C ILE A 44 7.59 -17.71 2.99
N CYS A 45 7.61 -18.99 3.33
CA CYS A 45 8.51 -19.97 2.72
C CYS A 45 8.26 -20.14 1.20
N THR A 46 7.00 -20.09 0.77
CA THR A 46 6.64 -20.13 -0.65
C THR A 46 7.16 -18.91 -1.39
N LEU A 47 7.03 -17.72 -0.82
CA LEU A 47 7.57 -16.50 -1.41
C LEU A 47 9.10 -16.53 -1.43
N ALA A 48 9.75 -16.93 -0.33
CA ALA A 48 11.20 -17.11 -0.29
C ALA A 48 11.69 -18.05 -1.41
N ARG A 49 11.00 -19.19 -1.64
CA ARG A 49 11.31 -20.10 -2.76
C ARG A 49 11.20 -19.39 -4.12
N LYS A 50 10.09 -18.68 -4.36
CA LYS A 50 9.84 -17.95 -5.62
C LYS A 50 10.88 -16.87 -5.88
N LEU A 51 11.39 -16.26 -4.81
CA LEU A 51 12.43 -15.24 -4.82
C LEU A 51 13.86 -15.83 -4.96
N GLY A 52 14.00 -17.14 -5.10
CA GLY A 52 15.28 -17.80 -5.31
C GLY A 52 16.09 -18.03 -4.03
N ALA A 53 15.43 -18.19 -2.87
CA ALA A 53 16.12 -18.56 -1.64
C ALA A 53 16.89 -19.88 -1.81
N SER A 54 18.19 -19.83 -1.52
CA SER A 54 19.11 -20.96 -1.62
C SER A 54 19.59 -21.46 -0.27
N PHE A 55 19.55 -20.64 0.78
CA PHE A 55 19.74 -21.09 2.16
C PHE A 55 18.95 -20.25 3.15
N VAL A 56 18.72 -20.81 4.33
CA VAL A 56 18.07 -20.16 5.47
C VAL A 56 18.96 -20.25 6.70
N ALA A 57 19.23 -19.11 7.34
CA ALA A 57 19.85 -19.07 8.66
C ALA A 57 18.76 -19.05 9.73
N THR A 58 18.95 -19.85 10.77
CA THR A 58 18.06 -19.89 11.94
C THR A 58 18.83 -19.43 13.17
N GLU A 59 18.20 -18.62 14.01
CA GLU A 59 18.82 -18.02 15.20
C GLU A 59 17.80 -17.90 16.33
N CYS A 60 18.29 -17.86 17.58
CA CYS A 60 17.43 -17.59 18.72
C CYS A 60 17.05 -16.10 18.77
N ALA A 61 15.76 -15.81 18.77
CA ALA A 61 15.24 -14.44 18.85
C ALA A 61 14.93 -13.97 20.29
N LEU A 62 15.17 -14.80 21.32
CA LEU A 62 14.88 -14.49 22.73
C LEU A 62 15.82 -13.43 23.37
N ALA A 63 16.77 -12.90 22.60
CA ALA A 63 17.61 -11.77 23.00
C ALA A 63 17.00 -10.41 22.61
N ARG A 64 15.94 -10.42 21.78
CA ARG A 64 15.22 -9.22 21.33
C ARG A 64 14.21 -8.81 22.40
N ASN A 65 14.22 -7.54 22.79
CA ASN A 65 13.37 -7.03 23.87
C ASN A 65 11.90 -7.10 23.48
N GLU A 66 11.56 -6.63 22.28
CA GLU A 66 10.21 -6.60 21.74
C GLU A 66 9.58 -8.01 21.60
N VAL A 67 10.41 -9.03 21.35
CA VAL A 67 9.98 -10.44 21.33
C VAL A 67 9.70 -10.92 22.75
N CYS A 68 10.56 -10.59 23.71
CA CYS A 68 10.36 -10.95 25.12
C CYS A 68 9.12 -10.27 25.70
N GLU A 69 8.87 -8.99 25.37
CA GLU A 69 7.69 -8.24 25.81
C GLU A 69 6.39 -8.87 25.34
N ASP A 70 6.32 -9.34 24.08
CA ASP A 70 5.12 -10.03 23.57
C ASP A 70 4.90 -11.37 24.29
N ILE A 71 5.99 -12.13 24.53
CA ILE A 71 5.94 -13.37 25.32
C ILE A 71 5.53 -13.09 26.78
N ASP A 72 6.02 -12.00 27.39
CA ASP A 72 5.66 -11.60 28.75
C ASP A 72 4.17 -11.26 28.85
N ALA A 73 3.62 -10.54 27.86
CA ALA A 73 2.20 -10.24 27.79
C ALA A 73 1.35 -11.52 27.66
N LEU A 74 1.80 -12.47 26.85
CA LEU A 74 1.16 -13.77 26.69
C LEU A 74 1.27 -14.63 27.96
N ASP A 75 2.43 -14.64 28.62
CA ASP A 75 2.66 -15.39 29.87
C ASP A 75 1.79 -14.83 31.00
N ALA A 76 1.70 -13.51 31.10
CA ALA A 76 0.84 -12.83 32.08
C ALA A 76 -0.63 -13.20 31.89
N HIS A 77 -1.11 -13.31 30.65
CA HIS A 77 -2.48 -13.76 30.36
C HIS A 77 -2.76 -15.16 30.92
N TYR A 78 -1.78 -16.05 30.89
CA TYR A 78 -1.87 -17.41 31.44
C TYR A 78 -1.51 -17.53 32.93
N GLY A 79 -1.37 -16.40 33.64
CA GLY A 79 -1.02 -16.39 35.08
C GLY A 79 0.47 -16.61 35.37
N GLY A 80 1.30 -16.67 34.33
CA GLY A 80 2.75 -16.75 34.41
C GLY A 80 3.33 -18.17 34.53
N GLY A 81 4.62 -18.29 34.21
CA GLY A 81 5.38 -19.54 34.43
C GLY A 81 5.23 -20.58 33.32
N GLY A 82 4.82 -20.15 32.12
CA GLY A 82 4.90 -20.96 30.91
C GLY A 82 6.33 -21.15 30.42
N ARG A 83 6.48 -21.59 29.18
CA ARG A 83 7.77 -21.76 28.50
C ARG A 83 7.65 -21.30 27.05
N ALA A 84 8.71 -20.73 26.51
CA ALA A 84 8.68 -20.18 25.16
C ALA A 84 10.02 -20.35 24.44
N ASN A 85 9.93 -20.46 23.12
CA ASN A 85 11.07 -20.21 22.23
C ASN A 85 10.69 -19.17 21.16
N ALA A 86 11.70 -18.53 20.61
CA ALA A 86 11.54 -17.64 19.47
C ALA A 86 12.69 -17.89 18.49
N ILE A 87 12.34 -17.99 17.20
CA ILE A 87 13.25 -18.38 16.12
C ILE A 87 13.22 -17.29 15.06
N GLN A 88 14.37 -16.72 14.74
CA GLN A 88 14.55 -15.86 13.57
C GLN A 88 15.00 -16.72 12.39
N LEU A 89 14.29 -16.61 11.28
CA LEU A 89 14.59 -17.23 9.99
C LEU A 89 15.04 -16.14 9.03
N SER A 90 16.24 -16.26 8.45
CA SER A 90 16.78 -15.31 7.48
C SER A 90 17.04 -16.02 6.15
N PHE A 91 16.31 -15.65 5.10
CA PHE A 91 16.34 -16.30 3.79
C PHE A 91 17.24 -15.53 2.84
N PHE A 92 18.16 -16.22 2.19
CA PHE A 92 19.14 -15.60 1.30
C PHE A 92 19.12 -16.21 -0.09
N SER A 93 19.39 -15.39 -1.10
CA SER A 93 19.68 -15.83 -2.48
C SER A 93 21.18 -16.03 -2.72
N GLY A 94 21.53 -16.79 -3.75
CA GLY A 94 22.90 -16.89 -4.28
C GLY A 94 23.58 -18.24 -4.08
N ASN A 95 24.85 -18.34 -4.47
CA ASN A 95 25.60 -19.61 -4.52
C ASN A 95 26.54 -19.84 -3.33
N LYS A 96 26.59 -18.92 -2.36
CA LYS A 96 27.56 -18.99 -1.25
C LYS A 96 27.15 -20.04 -0.21
N SER A 97 28.15 -20.59 0.46
CA SER A 97 27.96 -21.62 1.49
C SER A 97 27.24 -21.04 2.71
N PRO A 98 26.35 -21.80 3.37
CA PRO A 98 25.70 -21.42 4.63
C PRO A 98 26.66 -20.96 5.76
N ASP A 99 27.93 -21.39 5.71
CA ASP A 99 28.96 -21.05 6.70
C ASP A 99 29.63 -19.69 6.47
N GLY A 100 29.55 -19.14 5.25
CA GLY A 100 30.25 -17.91 4.84
C GLY A 100 29.39 -16.65 4.96
N ILE A 101 28.72 -16.43 6.10
CA ILE A 101 27.78 -15.30 6.22
C ILE A 101 28.44 -13.94 5.97
N ASP A 102 29.72 -13.80 6.34
CA ASP A 102 30.51 -12.59 6.14
C ASP A 102 30.81 -12.30 4.66
N GLU A 103 30.69 -13.32 3.80
CA GLU A 103 30.93 -13.17 2.37
C GLU A 103 29.65 -12.81 1.60
N ILE A 104 28.45 -13.01 2.17
CA ILE A 104 27.18 -12.79 1.45
C ILE A 104 27.01 -11.31 1.06
N ASP A 105 26.47 -11.02 -0.12
CA ASP A 105 26.21 -9.63 -0.50
C ASP A 105 25.05 -9.05 0.33
N SER A 106 25.12 -7.78 0.73
CA SER A 106 24.09 -7.17 1.59
C SER A 106 22.68 -7.25 0.98
N GLY A 107 22.58 -7.17 -0.35
CA GLY A 107 21.32 -7.28 -1.10
C GLY A 107 20.83 -8.72 -1.38
N ALA A 108 21.52 -9.74 -0.84
CA ALA A 108 21.13 -11.14 -1.00
C ALA A 108 20.10 -11.59 0.05
N LEU A 109 19.88 -10.81 1.11
CA LEU A 109 18.84 -11.09 2.10
C LEU A 109 17.45 -10.81 1.49
N LEU A 110 16.65 -11.87 1.34
CA LEU A 110 15.33 -11.82 0.73
C LEU A 110 14.23 -11.61 1.77
N ALA A 111 14.39 -12.20 2.95
CA ALA A 111 13.43 -12.08 4.03
C ALA A 111 14.06 -12.35 5.39
N THR A 112 13.46 -11.75 6.42
CA THR A 112 13.60 -12.19 7.81
C THR A 112 12.22 -12.45 8.39
N ALA A 113 12.03 -13.56 9.11
CA ALA A 113 10.80 -13.90 9.80
C ALA A 113 11.10 -14.33 11.23
N THR A 114 10.36 -13.82 12.21
CA THR A 114 10.47 -14.27 13.61
C THR A 114 9.21 -15.03 14.00
N VAL A 115 9.39 -16.27 14.44
CA VAL A 115 8.32 -17.15 14.93
C VAL A 115 8.43 -17.23 16.44
N ILE A 116 7.34 -16.95 17.16
CA ILE A 116 7.22 -17.19 18.59
C ILE A 116 6.44 -18.49 18.78
N ASN A 117 6.94 -19.38 19.63
CA ASN A 117 6.14 -20.49 20.16
C ASN A 117 6.05 -20.37 21.68
N TYR A 118 4.83 -20.54 22.21
CA TYR A 118 4.55 -20.47 23.65
C TYR A 118 3.73 -21.68 24.12
N ALA A 119 4.08 -22.19 25.29
CA ALA A 119 3.34 -23.20 26.03
C ALA A 119 2.98 -22.65 27.43
N PRO A 120 1.68 -22.58 27.78
CA PRO A 120 1.20 -22.17 29.09
C PRO A 120 1.78 -23.04 30.22
N PRO A 121 1.77 -22.56 31.48
CA PRO A 121 2.14 -23.38 32.63
C PRO A 121 1.30 -24.67 32.64
N ASN A 122 1.95 -25.79 32.95
CA ASN A 122 1.37 -27.14 32.98
C ASN A 122 0.92 -27.71 31.62
N SER A 123 1.14 -27.00 30.51
CA SER A 123 0.91 -27.57 29.18
C SER A 123 2.09 -28.43 28.74
N VAL A 124 1.78 -29.66 28.31
CA VAL A 124 2.79 -30.54 27.69
C VAL A 124 3.17 -30.02 26.32
N ASP A 125 2.18 -29.52 25.57
CA ASP A 125 2.37 -29.05 24.20
C ASP A 125 2.44 -27.53 24.13
N TYR A 126 3.03 -27.04 23.05
CA TYR A 126 2.92 -25.65 22.64
C TYR A 126 1.50 -25.38 22.15
N THR A 127 0.84 -24.37 22.71
CA THR A 127 -0.54 -24.02 22.32
C THR A 127 -0.56 -22.89 21.31
N HIS A 128 0.51 -22.10 21.24
CA HIS A 128 0.60 -20.95 20.35
C HIS A 128 1.91 -20.97 19.57
N SER A 129 1.76 -20.76 18.27
CA SER A 129 2.82 -20.54 17.31
C SER A 129 2.30 -19.48 16.36
N TYR A 130 3.06 -18.42 16.14
CA TYR A 130 2.67 -17.36 15.23
C TYR A 130 3.90 -16.60 14.74
N VAL A 131 3.75 -15.95 13.59
CA VAL A 131 4.77 -15.05 13.04
C VAL A 131 4.68 -13.69 13.74
N PHE A 132 5.61 -13.43 14.67
CA PHE A 132 5.70 -12.16 15.40
C PHE A 132 6.00 -10.98 14.47
N GLU A 133 6.92 -11.19 13.52
CA GLU A 133 7.21 -10.24 12.46
C GLU A 133 7.79 -10.95 11.23
N THR A 134 7.68 -10.31 10.08
CA THR A 134 8.39 -10.65 8.85
C THR A 134 8.63 -9.40 8.04
N ILE A 135 9.80 -9.29 7.43
CA ILE A 135 10.06 -8.37 6.34
C ILE A 135 10.52 -9.21 5.17
N LEU A 136 9.89 -8.99 4.02
CA LEU A 136 10.16 -9.70 2.79
C LEU A 136 10.26 -8.68 1.66
N VAL A 137 11.22 -8.89 0.75
CA VAL A 137 11.29 -8.12 -0.48
C VAL A 137 10.02 -8.33 -1.32
N PRO A 138 9.58 -7.32 -2.09
CA PRO A 138 8.49 -7.51 -3.03
C PRO A 138 8.71 -8.68 -3.98
N PRO A 139 7.66 -9.46 -4.30
CA PRO A 139 7.75 -10.51 -5.31
C PRO A 139 8.33 -9.99 -6.63
N HIS A 140 9.34 -10.69 -7.13
CA HIS A 140 9.98 -10.44 -8.43
C HIS A 140 10.35 -11.76 -9.11
N GLN A 141 10.59 -11.70 -10.41
CA GLN A 141 11.18 -12.78 -11.19
C GLN A 141 12.68 -12.54 -11.32
N LEU A 142 13.45 -13.62 -11.50
CA LEU A 142 14.82 -13.54 -11.97
C LEU A 142 14.81 -13.92 -13.45
N ASP A 143 15.54 -13.19 -14.29
CA ASP A 143 15.74 -13.61 -15.66
C ASP A 143 16.92 -14.59 -15.81
N ASP A 144 17.18 -15.04 -17.04
CA ASP A 144 18.24 -16.01 -17.33
C ASP A 144 19.64 -15.53 -16.93
N THR A 145 19.83 -14.21 -16.73
CA THR A 145 21.10 -13.62 -16.26
C THR A 145 21.17 -13.51 -14.73
N GLY A 146 20.10 -13.87 -14.02
CA GLY A 146 19.92 -13.66 -12.59
C GLY A 146 19.53 -12.22 -12.23
N ALA A 147 19.22 -11.37 -13.20
CA ALA A 147 18.78 -10.01 -12.94
C ALA A 147 17.35 -10.01 -12.42
N LYS A 148 17.08 -9.19 -11.39
CA LYS A 148 15.75 -9.01 -10.82
C LYS A 148 14.86 -8.29 -11.83
N ARG A 149 13.84 -8.98 -12.33
CA ARG A 149 12.72 -8.42 -13.09
C ARG A 149 11.53 -8.29 -12.17
N GLN A 150 11.10 -7.06 -11.97
CA GLN A 150 9.92 -6.81 -11.19
C GLN A 150 8.68 -7.36 -11.95
N LEU A 151 7.64 -7.75 -11.21
CA LEU A 151 6.45 -8.35 -11.82
C LEU A 151 5.66 -7.29 -12.59
N LEU A 152 5.48 -7.48 -13.90
CA LEU A 152 4.67 -6.60 -14.74
C LEU A 152 3.33 -6.29 -14.07
N ASN A 153 2.84 -5.07 -14.29
CA ASN A 153 1.53 -4.61 -13.81
C ASN A 153 1.37 -4.51 -12.29
N ASN A 154 2.41 -4.77 -11.49
CA ASN A 154 2.35 -4.63 -10.03
C ASN A 154 2.80 -3.24 -9.60
N TYR A 155 1.89 -2.51 -8.95
CA TYR A 155 2.17 -1.29 -8.25
C TYR A 155 2.20 -1.56 -6.74
N ILE A 156 3.26 -1.10 -6.08
CA ILE A 156 3.40 -1.11 -4.63
C ILE A 156 3.61 0.35 -4.24
N CYS A 157 2.79 0.86 -3.33
CA CYS A 157 2.81 2.29 -2.98
C CYS A 157 4.08 2.66 -2.22
N ARG A 158 4.70 1.68 -1.56
CA ARG A 158 5.85 1.87 -0.69
C ARG A 158 6.64 0.58 -0.49
N ASP A 159 7.94 0.66 -0.71
CA ASP A 159 8.93 -0.19 -0.08
C ASP A 159 9.75 0.62 0.91
N THR A 160 10.25 -0.07 1.93
CA THR A 160 10.97 0.56 3.01
C THR A 160 12.16 -0.30 3.37
N ASN A 161 13.29 0.36 3.63
CA ASN A 161 14.52 -0.32 3.96
C ASN A 161 14.55 -0.66 5.45
N PHE A 162 14.67 -1.95 5.74
CA PHE A 162 14.78 -2.46 7.10
C PHE A 162 16.18 -3.01 7.33
N LYS A 163 16.87 -2.47 8.34
CA LYS A 163 18.13 -3.02 8.81
C LYS A 163 17.89 -4.28 9.63
N ARG A 164 18.64 -5.34 9.37
CA ARG A 164 18.52 -6.62 10.07
C ARG A 164 19.87 -7.20 10.41
N ILE A 165 20.00 -7.66 11.65
CA ILE A 165 21.21 -8.33 12.12
C ILE A 165 20.98 -9.84 11.99
N VAL A 166 21.89 -10.49 11.25
CA VAL A 166 21.90 -11.95 11.07
C VAL A 166 23.30 -12.44 11.40
N ARG A 167 23.43 -13.30 12.41
CA ARG A 167 24.70 -13.81 12.97
C ARG A 167 25.74 -12.72 13.25
N GLY A 168 25.28 -11.57 13.76
CA GLY A 168 26.15 -10.45 14.12
C GLY A 168 26.49 -9.50 12.98
N ARG A 169 26.04 -9.77 11.75
CA ARG A 169 26.24 -8.90 10.59
C ARG A 169 24.97 -8.14 10.22
N GLU A 170 25.10 -6.85 9.92
CA GLU A 170 23.99 -6.02 9.42
C GLU A 170 23.75 -6.25 7.92
N PHE A 171 22.48 -6.45 7.58
CA PHE A 171 21.93 -6.53 6.24
C PHE A 171 20.80 -5.51 6.09
N GLU A 172 20.40 -5.23 4.86
CA GLU A 172 19.31 -4.32 4.54
C GLU A 172 18.32 -5.03 3.62
N VAL A 173 17.03 -4.96 3.96
CA VAL A 173 15.94 -5.53 3.17
C VAL A 173 14.99 -4.40 2.78
N SER A 174 14.89 -4.10 1.49
CA SER A 174 13.80 -3.24 1.00
C SER A 174 12.53 -4.07 0.85
N GLY A 175 11.56 -3.86 1.74
CA GLY A 175 10.40 -4.72 1.87
C GLY A 175 9.20 -4.05 2.49
N PHE A 176 8.23 -4.87 2.88
CA PHE A 176 7.05 -4.45 3.64
C PHE A 176 6.94 -5.27 4.93
N TYR A 177 6.57 -4.62 6.03
CA TYR A 177 6.44 -5.27 7.33
C TYR A 177 5.16 -6.11 7.39
N TYR A 178 5.27 -7.32 7.93
CA TYR A 178 4.19 -8.26 8.17
C TYR A 178 4.22 -8.76 9.62
N CYS A 179 3.06 -9.00 10.23
CA CYS A 179 2.95 -9.80 11.46
C CYS A 179 1.60 -10.51 11.53
N GLN A 180 1.54 -11.67 12.17
CA GLN A 180 0.31 -12.44 12.38
C GLN A 180 -0.33 -12.07 13.73
N GLN A 181 -1.67 -12.12 13.83
CA GLN A 181 -2.34 -11.98 15.13
C GLN A 181 -2.17 -13.25 15.98
N ASN A 182 -2.17 -13.14 17.32
CA ASN A 182 -2.18 -14.30 18.21
C ASN A 182 -3.54 -14.56 18.87
N ALA A 183 -4.55 -13.74 18.53
CA ALA A 183 -5.94 -13.85 18.95
C ALA A 183 -6.19 -13.80 20.47
N LEU A 184 -5.17 -13.44 21.26
CA LEU A 184 -5.28 -13.33 22.72
C LEU A 184 -4.94 -11.92 23.19
N VAL A 185 -3.66 -11.55 23.07
CA VAL A 185 -3.16 -10.24 23.51
C VAL A 185 -3.19 -9.21 22.40
N HIS A 186 -3.40 -9.64 21.15
CA HIS A 186 -3.60 -8.76 20.00
C HIS A 186 -4.41 -9.43 18.90
N VAL A 187 -5.21 -8.63 18.19
CA VAL A 187 -6.14 -9.07 17.13
C VAL A 187 -5.73 -8.54 15.75
N CYS A 188 -6.53 -8.81 14.71
CA CYS A 188 -6.31 -8.38 13.33
C CYS A 188 -6.01 -6.86 13.20
N ALA A 189 -6.73 -6.00 13.95
CA ALA A 189 -6.52 -4.56 13.91
C ALA A 189 -5.14 -4.14 14.44
N HIS A 190 -4.64 -4.77 15.51
CA HIS A 190 -3.27 -4.55 15.98
C HIS A 190 -2.25 -4.99 14.93
N ALA A 191 -2.45 -6.17 14.33
CA ALA A 191 -1.56 -6.69 13.32
C ALA A 191 -1.47 -5.74 12.12
N CYS A 192 -2.61 -5.29 11.61
CA CYS A 192 -2.68 -4.35 10.49
C CYS A 192 -2.11 -2.96 10.81
N LEU A 193 -2.33 -2.44 12.02
CA LEU A 193 -1.67 -1.20 12.49
C LEU A 193 -0.16 -1.34 12.50
N ARG A 194 0.37 -2.45 13.03
CA ARG A 194 1.82 -2.72 13.02
C ARG A 194 2.36 -2.84 11.60
N MET A 195 1.67 -3.56 10.72
CA MET A 195 2.03 -3.66 9.30
C MET A 195 2.13 -2.30 8.63
N ALA A 196 1.12 -1.45 8.81
CA ALA A 196 1.10 -0.15 8.17
C ALA A 196 2.13 0.81 8.75
N LEU A 197 2.13 1.00 10.08
CA LEU A 197 2.98 1.99 10.75
C LEU A 197 4.47 1.65 10.61
N ASN A 198 4.86 0.38 10.78
CA ASN A 198 6.26 -0.02 10.64
C ASN A 198 6.75 0.04 9.18
N SER A 199 5.84 0.08 8.20
CA SER A 199 6.19 0.17 6.77
C SER A 199 6.29 1.60 6.25
N ILE A 200 5.93 2.63 7.03
CA ILE A 200 5.99 4.04 6.58
C ILE A 200 7.44 4.51 6.38
N ASP A 201 8.29 4.30 7.36
CA ASP A 201 9.66 4.82 7.39
C ASP A 201 10.70 3.76 7.75
N GLY A 202 10.25 2.56 8.14
CA GLY A 202 11.13 1.47 8.53
C GLY A 202 11.72 1.75 9.90
N SER A 203 10.92 2.41 10.75
CA SER A 203 11.26 2.93 12.08
C SER A 203 12.32 2.09 12.78
N SER A 204 13.31 2.76 13.34
CA SER A 204 14.39 2.11 14.10
C SER A 204 13.88 1.36 15.33
N ALA A 205 12.71 1.75 15.86
CA ALA A 205 11.97 1.04 16.88
C ALA A 205 10.57 0.69 16.35
N ALA A 206 10.34 -0.60 16.09
CA ALA A 206 9.07 -1.08 15.56
C ALA A 206 7.94 -0.93 16.58
N VAL A 207 6.80 -0.43 16.14
CA VAL A 207 5.55 -0.41 16.92
C VAL A 207 5.14 -1.85 17.24
N THR A 208 4.96 -2.13 18.54
CA THR A 208 4.56 -3.44 19.04
C THR A 208 3.09 -3.47 19.45
N SER A 209 2.53 -4.68 19.59
CA SER A 209 1.16 -4.86 20.11
C SER A 209 1.04 -4.39 21.57
N VAL A 210 2.10 -4.58 22.37
CA VAL A 210 2.16 -4.15 23.77
C VAL A 210 2.11 -2.63 23.89
N GLU A 211 2.86 -1.91 23.04
CA GLU A 211 2.80 -0.45 22.97
C GLU A 211 1.41 0.06 22.63
N ILE A 212 0.75 -0.56 21.63
CA ILE A 212 -0.62 -0.19 21.23
C ILE A 212 -1.59 -0.38 22.42
N ASN A 213 -1.50 -1.52 23.11
CA ASN A 213 -2.36 -1.80 24.26
C ASN A 213 -2.10 -0.82 25.41
N ALA A 214 -0.84 -0.53 25.71
CA ALA A 214 -0.45 0.42 26.76
C ALA A 214 -0.96 1.83 26.46
N GLN A 215 -0.85 2.28 25.20
CA GLN A 215 -1.37 3.58 24.77
C GLN A 215 -2.88 3.68 24.97
N LEU A 216 -3.61 2.61 24.64
CA LEU A 216 -5.08 2.59 24.67
C LEU A 216 -5.66 2.16 26.03
N GLY A 217 -4.81 1.80 27.01
CA GLY A 217 -5.24 1.28 28.31
C GLY A 217 -5.99 -0.06 28.22
N LEU A 218 -5.66 -0.89 27.22
CA LEU A 218 -6.34 -2.16 26.96
C LEU A 218 -5.70 -3.31 27.74
N ASN A 219 -6.54 -4.21 28.26
CA ASN A 219 -6.12 -5.43 28.94
C ASN A 219 -6.67 -6.67 28.20
N PRO A 220 -5.83 -7.68 27.88
CA PRO A 220 -6.28 -8.93 27.29
C PRO A 220 -7.30 -9.72 28.16
N PRO A 221 -8.15 -10.58 27.57
CA PRO A 221 -8.29 -10.86 26.14
C PRO A 221 -9.01 -9.74 25.40
N LEU A 222 -8.57 -9.45 24.17
CA LEU A 222 -9.10 -8.34 23.39
C LEU A 222 -10.20 -8.80 22.43
N ALA A 223 -11.29 -8.03 22.36
CA ALA A 223 -12.40 -8.29 21.44
C ALA A 223 -12.25 -7.60 20.08
N GLY A 224 -11.33 -6.63 19.96
CA GLY A 224 -11.19 -5.78 18.78
C GLY A 224 -10.60 -4.42 19.12
N LEU A 225 -10.39 -3.57 18.11
CA LEU A 225 -10.14 -2.14 18.26
C LEU A 225 -11.29 -1.38 17.61
N SER A 226 -11.79 -0.34 18.30
CA SER A 226 -12.75 0.57 17.68
C SER A 226 -12.07 1.46 16.63
N LEU A 227 -12.85 2.04 15.72
CA LEU A 227 -12.34 3.02 14.76
C LEU A 227 -11.59 4.18 15.45
N GLN A 228 -12.12 4.68 16.57
CA GLN A 228 -11.48 5.73 17.35
C GLN A 228 -10.12 5.26 17.88
N ASN A 229 -10.01 4.03 18.39
CA ASN A 229 -8.72 3.49 18.85
C ASN A 229 -7.69 3.42 17.72
N ILE A 230 -8.11 3.01 16.52
CA ILE A 230 -7.25 2.96 15.33
C ILE A 230 -6.76 4.37 14.99
N GLN A 231 -7.65 5.36 14.97
CA GLN A 231 -7.30 6.76 14.70
C GLN A 231 -6.36 7.35 15.74
N ASP A 232 -6.57 7.06 17.04
CA ASP A 232 -5.74 7.55 18.14
C ASP A 232 -4.31 6.99 18.06
N VAL A 233 -4.15 5.70 17.70
CA VAL A 233 -2.84 5.08 17.49
C VAL A 233 -2.14 5.66 16.27
N ILE A 234 -2.86 5.88 15.17
CA ILE A 234 -2.27 6.49 13.98
C ILE A 234 -1.81 7.92 14.31
N ALA A 235 -2.67 8.74 14.93
CA ALA A 235 -2.34 10.11 15.29
C ALA A 235 -1.14 10.22 16.23
N SER A 236 -1.02 9.33 17.23
CA SER A 236 0.13 9.34 18.15
C SER A 236 1.45 8.98 17.47
N LYS A 237 1.41 8.08 16.47
CA LYS A 237 2.62 7.54 15.81
C LYS A 237 3.04 8.35 14.59
N THR A 238 2.12 9.01 13.89
CA THR A 238 2.41 9.78 12.67
C THR A 238 2.36 11.30 12.89
N GLY A 239 1.77 11.77 13.99
CA GLY A 239 1.47 13.20 14.21
C GLY A 239 0.22 13.69 13.45
N SER A 240 -0.43 12.82 12.66
CA SER A 240 -1.59 13.15 11.84
C SER A 240 -2.71 12.13 11.99
N SER A 241 -3.96 12.58 12.02
CA SER A 241 -5.10 11.67 12.04
C SER A 241 -5.22 10.88 10.74
N ALA A 242 -5.67 9.64 10.86
CA ALA A 242 -6.03 8.83 9.71
C ALA A 242 -7.23 9.43 8.98
N VAL A 243 -7.24 9.29 7.66
CA VAL A 243 -8.40 9.64 6.85
C VAL A 243 -9.32 8.44 6.78
N VAL A 244 -10.60 8.64 7.04
CA VAL A 244 -11.59 7.56 7.09
C VAL A 244 -12.67 7.82 6.05
N ALA A 245 -12.98 6.80 5.25
CA ALA A 245 -14.19 6.76 4.43
C ALA A 245 -15.09 5.61 4.91
N ASP A 246 -16.35 5.96 5.18
CA ASP A 246 -17.42 5.03 5.52
C ASP A 246 -18.01 4.41 4.25
N CYS A 247 -17.79 3.11 4.06
CA CYS A 247 -18.28 2.40 2.88
C CYS A 247 -19.80 2.21 2.88
N SER A 248 -20.48 2.38 4.03
CA SER A 248 -21.93 2.22 4.14
C SER A 248 -22.72 3.40 3.56
N VAL A 249 -22.08 4.57 3.43
CA VAL A 249 -22.71 5.81 2.92
C VAL A 249 -22.23 6.23 1.53
N ILE A 250 -21.23 5.55 0.97
CA ILE A 250 -20.76 5.76 -0.41
C ILE A 250 -21.33 4.70 -1.34
N LEU A 251 -21.33 4.96 -2.64
CA LEU A 251 -21.78 3.95 -3.60
C LEU A 251 -20.77 2.80 -3.67
N PRO A 252 -21.21 1.56 -3.90
CA PRO A 252 -20.30 0.43 -4.10
C PRO A 252 -19.28 0.65 -5.23
N ALA A 253 -19.62 1.44 -6.25
CA ALA A 253 -18.67 1.77 -7.31
C ALA A 253 -17.57 2.76 -6.87
N ASP A 254 -17.77 3.49 -5.76
CA ASP A 254 -16.89 4.58 -5.30
C ASP A 254 -15.78 4.08 -4.38
N TYR A 255 -16.01 3.02 -3.59
CA TYR A 255 -14.99 2.52 -2.66
C TYR A 255 -13.70 2.12 -3.39
N LEU A 256 -13.82 1.52 -4.59
CA LEU A 256 -12.67 1.19 -5.43
C LEU A 256 -11.91 2.45 -5.86
N SER A 257 -12.62 3.51 -6.26
CA SER A 257 -11.98 4.79 -6.57
C SER A 257 -11.23 5.31 -5.35
N ILE A 258 -11.85 5.35 -4.16
CA ILE A 258 -11.22 5.85 -2.94
C ILE A 258 -9.97 5.03 -2.58
N LEU A 259 -10.11 3.70 -2.54
CA LEU A 259 -9.03 2.79 -2.17
C LEU A 259 -7.84 2.90 -3.14
N THR A 260 -8.09 2.83 -4.46
CA THR A 260 -7.05 3.01 -5.48
C THR A 260 -6.38 4.37 -5.35
N SER A 261 -7.15 5.44 -5.16
CA SER A 261 -6.59 6.80 -5.09
C SER A 261 -5.65 6.99 -3.91
N TYR A 262 -5.98 6.45 -2.73
CA TYR A 262 -5.08 6.50 -1.58
C TYR A 262 -3.79 5.72 -1.84
N ILE A 263 -3.89 4.50 -2.37
CA ILE A 263 -2.73 3.67 -2.71
C ILE A 263 -1.83 4.40 -3.72
N GLU A 264 -2.40 4.95 -4.80
CA GLU A 264 -1.64 5.68 -5.83
C GLU A 264 -1.05 7.00 -5.31
N SER A 265 -1.67 7.60 -4.29
CA SER A 265 -1.14 8.76 -3.56
C SER A 265 0.01 8.39 -2.61
N GLY A 266 0.38 7.11 -2.50
CA GLY A 266 1.47 6.62 -1.66
C GLY A 266 1.04 6.16 -0.25
N PHE A 267 -0.27 6.03 -0.02
CA PHE A 267 -0.81 5.78 1.32
C PHE A 267 -0.93 4.27 1.54
N ILE A 268 -0.67 3.85 2.77
CA ILE A 268 -1.01 2.50 3.21
C ILE A 268 -2.44 2.55 3.75
N VAL A 269 -3.27 1.59 3.39
CA VAL A 269 -4.68 1.60 3.76
C VAL A 269 -5.00 0.41 4.65
N LEU A 270 -5.70 0.64 5.76
CA LEU A 270 -6.40 -0.43 6.45
C LEU A 270 -7.78 -0.55 5.85
N PHE A 271 -8.08 -1.72 5.30
CA PHE A 271 -9.33 -1.98 4.64
C PHE A 271 -10.17 -2.96 5.45
N VAL A 272 -11.31 -2.47 5.94
CA VAL A 272 -12.21 -3.21 6.83
C VAL A 272 -13.42 -3.69 6.04
N PHE A 273 -13.73 -4.98 6.18
CA PHE A 273 -14.91 -5.58 5.57
C PHE A 273 -15.54 -6.64 6.49
N THR A 274 -16.82 -6.91 6.29
CA THR A 274 -17.52 -7.96 7.03
C THR A 274 -17.25 -9.32 6.43
N THR A 275 -17.07 -10.35 7.26
CA THR A 275 -17.07 -11.75 6.82
C THR A 275 -18.47 -12.35 6.95
N SER A 276 -18.67 -13.59 6.47
CA SER A 276 -19.97 -14.28 6.46
C SER A 276 -20.68 -14.38 7.82
N ASN A 277 -19.95 -14.18 8.93
CA ASN A 277 -20.47 -14.18 10.29
C ASN A 277 -20.76 -12.77 10.84
N THR A 278 -20.82 -11.73 9.99
CA THR A 278 -20.92 -10.31 10.39
C THR A 278 -19.74 -9.81 11.24
N VAL A 279 -18.69 -10.61 11.37
CA VAL A 279 -17.45 -10.24 12.04
C VAL A 279 -16.63 -9.38 11.09
N GLU A 280 -16.23 -8.21 11.54
CA GLU A 280 -15.32 -7.34 10.81
C GLU A 280 -13.92 -7.95 10.80
N HIS A 281 -13.32 -7.94 9.61
CA HIS A 281 -11.93 -8.28 9.39
C HIS A 281 -11.24 -7.10 8.75
N VAL A 282 -9.95 -6.94 9.03
CA VAL A 282 -9.14 -5.86 8.50
C VAL A 282 -7.90 -6.43 7.86
N VAL A 283 -7.56 -5.91 6.68
CA VAL A 283 -6.34 -6.22 5.96
C VAL A 283 -5.56 -4.95 5.68
N THR A 284 -4.25 -5.06 5.53
CA THR A 284 -3.40 -3.94 5.13
C THR A 284 -3.23 -3.95 3.62
N VAL A 285 -3.64 -2.88 2.95
CA VAL A 285 -3.55 -2.70 1.50
C VAL A 285 -2.48 -1.66 1.18
N PHE A 286 -1.56 -2.00 0.27
CA PHE A 286 -0.39 -1.15 -0.01
C PHE A 286 0.07 -1.25 -1.47
N GLY A 287 -0.81 -1.73 -2.36
CA GLY A 287 -0.51 -1.87 -3.76
C GLY A 287 -1.70 -2.38 -4.54
N HIS A 288 -1.53 -2.48 -5.85
CA HIS A 288 -2.53 -3.04 -6.75
C HIS A 288 -1.90 -3.59 -8.03
N THR A 289 -2.64 -4.43 -8.74
CA THR A 289 -2.31 -4.82 -10.11
C THR A 289 -3.21 -4.11 -11.11
N ARG A 290 -2.66 -3.73 -12.25
CA ARG A 290 -3.42 -3.07 -13.34
C ARG A 290 -3.34 -3.87 -14.63
N ASN A 291 -4.45 -4.21 -15.26
CA ASN A 291 -4.45 -4.83 -16.58
C ASN A 291 -4.82 -3.81 -17.66
N SER A 292 -3.86 -3.42 -18.51
CA SER A 292 -4.09 -2.50 -19.62
C SER A 292 -5.08 -3.03 -20.65
N ASP A 293 -5.17 -4.36 -20.75
CA ASP A 293 -5.96 -5.08 -21.74
C ASP A 293 -7.31 -5.53 -21.17
N GLU A 294 -7.68 -4.99 -20.01
CA GLU A 294 -8.94 -5.28 -19.37
C GLU A 294 -10.12 -4.80 -20.24
N TRP A 295 -11.06 -5.71 -20.51
CA TRP A 295 -12.11 -5.48 -21.50
C TRP A 295 -13.19 -4.54 -20.97
N HIS A 296 -13.62 -4.74 -19.73
CA HIS A 296 -14.82 -4.06 -19.20
C HIS A 296 -14.74 -2.53 -19.13
N PRO A 297 -13.61 -1.87 -18.80
CA PRO A 297 -13.58 -0.42 -18.65
C PRO A 297 -13.83 0.31 -19.97
N GLN A 298 -13.46 -0.31 -21.09
CA GLN A 298 -13.64 0.25 -22.43
C GLN A 298 -14.93 -0.24 -23.09
N ALA A 299 -15.25 -1.52 -22.92
CA ALA A 299 -16.34 -2.14 -23.64
C ALA A 299 -17.71 -1.89 -22.99
N ILE A 300 -17.84 -2.01 -21.67
CA ILE A 300 -19.13 -1.81 -21.00
C ILE A 300 -19.73 -0.45 -21.37
N PRO A 301 -19.00 0.67 -21.28
CA PRO A 301 -19.51 1.97 -21.72
C PRO A 301 -20.03 2.01 -23.17
N GLY A 302 -19.37 1.30 -24.08
CA GLY A 302 -19.75 1.24 -25.49
C GLY A 302 -20.95 0.33 -25.79
N TYR A 303 -21.17 -0.72 -24.99
CA TYR A 303 -22.22 -1.73 -25.24
C TYR A 303 -23.46 -1.58 -24.34
N SER A 304 -23.27 -1.26 -23.07
CA SER A 304 -24.32 -1.35 -22.04
C SER A 304 -24.28 -0.22 -21.01
N GLY A 305 -23.26 0.62 -21.04
CA GLY A 305 -23.13 1.75 -20.14
C GLY A 305 -24.17 2.82 -20.46
N PRO A 306 -24.58 3.62 -19.46
CA PRO A 306 -25.36 4.81 -19.74
C PRO A 306 -24.57 5.68 -20.71
N ALA A 307 -25.18 6.10 -21.83
CA ALA A 307 -24.59 7.12 -22.71
C ALA A 307 -24.28 8.45 -21.97
N SER A 308 -24.74 8.58 -20.72
CA SER A 308 -24.60 9.72 -19.82
C SER A 308 -23.45 9.60 -18.80
N ALA A 309 -22.66 8.52 -18.77
CA ALA A 309 -21.53 8.42 -17.84
C ALA A 309 -20.56 9.61 -18.05
N PRO A 310 -20.34 10.47 -17.04
CA PRO A 310 -19.61 11.72 -17.25
C PRO A 310 -18.10 11.53 -17.45
N PHE A 311 -17.56 10.39 -17.00
CA PHE A 311 -16.13 10.02 -17.09
C PHE A 311 -15.93 8.53 -16.78
N TYR A 312 -14.71 8.03 -16.99
CA TYR A 312 -14.23 6.72 -16.54
C TYR A 312 -13.32 6.88 -15.32
N ARG A 313 -13.46 6.00 -14.32
CA ARG A 313 -12.56 5.98 -13.16
C ARG A 313 -11.31 5.18 -13.50
N SER A 314 -10.14 5.66 -13.11
CA SER A 314 -8.88 4.89 -13.26
C SER A 314 -8.92 3.54 -12.56
N SER A 315 -9.64 3.45 -11.43
CA SER A 315 -9.84 2.22 -10.66
C SER A 315 -10.54 1.11 -11.43
N ALA A 316 -11.23 1.41 -12.54
CA ALA A 316 -11.82 0.39 -13.40
C ALA A 316 -10.79 -0.56 -14.01
N TRP A 317 -9.52 -0.12 -14.14
CA TRP A 317 -8.41 -0.94 -14.64
C TRP A 317 -7.64 -1.68 -13.54
N VAL A 318 -8.08 -1.60 -12.28
CA VAL A 318 -7.46 -2.34 -11.17
C VAL A 318 -8.11 -3.71 -11.03
N ASP A 319 -7.32 -4.77 -11.16
CA ASP A 319 -7.81 -6.15 -11.05
C ASP A 319 -7.77 -6.67 -9.62
N HIS A 320 -6.67 -6.36 -8.93
CA HIS A 320 -6.41 -6.84 -7.57
C HIS A 320 -5.72 -5.76 -6.75
N PHE A 321 -5.98 -5.77 -5.45
CA PHE A 321 -5.22 -5.06 -4.45
C PHE A 321 -4.19 -5.98 -3.82
N VAL A 322 -2.96 -5.49 -3.64
CA VAL A 322 -1.91 -6.22 -2.93
C VAL A 322 -2.11 -5.99 -1.43
N ILE A 323 -2.28 -7.08 -0.69
CA ILE A 323 -2.64 -7.06 0.73
C ILE A 323 -1.71 -7.92 1.59
N HIS A 324 -1.64 -7.56 2.86
CA HIS A 324 -1.24 -8.43 3.95
C HIS A 324 -2.49 -8.80 4.73
N ASP A 325 -2.69 -10.10 4.93
CA ASP A 325 -3.76 -10.65 5.76
C ASP A 325 -3.10 -11.41 6.91
N ASP A 326 -3.43 -11.05 8.14
CA ASP A 326 -2.73 -11.57 9.32
C ASP A 326 -2.97 -13.08 9.57
N ASN A 327 -4.02 -13.66 8.96
CA ASN A 327 -4.31 -15.09 9.06
C ASN A 327 -3.70 -15.89 7.92
N LEU A 328 -3.59 -15.30 6.73
CA LEU A 328 -3.17 -16.01 5.51
C LEU A 328 -1.72 -15.74 5.12
N GLY A 329 -1.18 -14.56 5.42
CA GLY A 329 0.22 -14.21 5.14
C GLY A 329 0.40 -12.95 4.27
N PRO A 330 1.65 -12.66 3.90
CA PRO A 330 2.01 -11.47 3.15
C PRO A 330 1.81 -11.60 1.62
N TYR A 331 1.75 -10.44 0.96
CA TYR A 331 1.64 -10.25 -0.49
C TYR A 331 0.57 -11.11 -1.16
N TYR A 332 -0.63 -11.21 -0.58
CA TYR A 332 -1.79 -11.76 -1.27
C TYR A 332 -2.39 -10.72 -2.21
N THR A 333 -3.20 -11.17 -3.16
CA THR A 333 -3.95 -10.31 -4.07
C THR A 333 -5.43 -10.48 -3.79
N LEU A 334 -6.09 -9.42 -3.33
CA LEU A 334 -7.54 -9.34 -3.16
C LEU A 334 -8.15 -8.80 -4.45
N SER A 335 -8.99 -9.59 -5.13
CA SER A 335 -9.66 -9.10 -6.35
C SER A 335 -10.47 -7.84 -6.06
N SER A 336 -10.39 -6.85 -6.94
CA SER A 336 -11.22 -5.63 -6.88
C SER A 336 -12.72 -5.95 -6.94
N ARG A 337 -13.08 -7.14 -7.43
CA ARG A 337 -14.45 -7.66 -7.54
C ARG A 337 -14.81 -8.69 -6.48
N ALA A 338 -13.95 -8.95 -5.49
CA ALA A 338 -14.16 -10.03 -4.52
C ALA A 338 -15.53 -9.94 -3.82
N PHE A 339 -16.01 -8.73 -3.55
CA PHE A 339 -17.28 -8.49 -2.85
C PHE A 339 -18.50 -8.40 -3.79
N GLU A 340 -18.29 -8.38 -5.10
CA GLU A 340 -19.40 -8.51 -6.06
C GLU A 340 -19.90 -9.96 -6.11
N VAL A 341 -19.02 -10.92 -5.84
CA VAL A 341 -19.30 -12.37 -5.91
C VAL A 341 -20.06 -12.85 -4.67
N ASP A 342 -19.61 -12.46 -3.47
CA ASP A 342 -20.22 -12.86 -2.21
C ASP A 342 -20.82 -11.66 -1.48
N LYS A 343 -22.17 -11.57 -1.51
CA LYS A 343 -22.93 -10.49 -0.88
C LYS A 343 -22.89 -10.52 0.65
N SER A 344 -22.43 -11.60 1.27
CA SER A 344 -22.22 -11.64 2.72
C SER A 344 -20.97 -10.87 3.16
N ILE A 345 -20.09 -10.57 2.21
CA ILE A 345 -18.87 -9.79 2.44
C ILE A 345 -19.11 -8.38 1.93
N THR A 346 -19.03 -7.40 2.84
CA THR A 346 -19.29 -6.00 2.52
C THR A 346 -18.14 -5.13 3.00
N ALA A 347 -17.66 -4.23 2.13
CA ALA A 347 -16.71 -3.21 2.53
C ALA A 347 -17.34 -2.29 3.57
N HIS A 348 -16.64 -2.00 4.67
CA HIS A 348 -17.15 -1.18 5.77
C HIS A 348 -16.33 0.10 5.96
N TRP A 349 -15.00 0.01 6.04
CA TRP A 349 -14.15 1.20 6.21
C TRP A 349 -12.93 1.16 5.31
N ILE A 350 -12.56 2.34 4.80
CA ILE A 350 -11.26 2.60 4.18
C ILE A 350 -10.53 3.60 5.08
N ILE A 351 -9.44 3.16 5.71
CA ILE A 351 -8.66 3.99 6.64
C ILE A 351 -7.30 4.25 6.00
N GLY A 352 -7.14 5.42 5.40
CA GLY A 352 -5.89 5.87 4.79
C GLY A 352 -4.89 6.32 5.85
N ILE A 353 -3.75 5.65 5.88
CA ILE A 353 -2.59 5.96 6.72
C ILE A 353 -1.55 6.63 5.84
N HIS A 354 -1.03 7.75 6.32
CA HIS A 354 -0.04 8.60 5.68
C HIS A 354 -0.60 9.74 4.83
N PRO A 355 -1.22 10.71 5.51
CA PRO A 355 -1.00 12.07 5.08
C PRO A 355 -0.40 12.92 6.20
N GLU A 356 0.65 13.66 5.84
CA GLU A 356 1.11 14.85 6.57
C GLU A 356 0.01 15.94 6.62
N HIS A 357 -1.14 15.70 5.99
CA HIS A 357 -2.22 16.66 5.76
C HIS A 357 -3.61 16.03 5.92
N GLN A 358 -4.52 16.66 6.65
CA GLN A 358 -5.91 16.20 6.70
C GLN A 358 -6.69 16.75 5.50
N HIS A 359 -7.52 15.91 4.87
CA HIS A 359 -8.41 16.35 3.81
C HIS A 359 -9.87 16.00 4.09
N GLU A 360 -10.76 16.91 3.74
CA GLU A 360 -12.21 16.74 3.89
C GLU A 360 -12.84 16.16 2.61
N ILE A 361 -12.25 16.47 1.46
CA ILE A 361 -12.75 16.04 0.15
C ILE A 361 -12.23 14.65 -0.18
N LEU A 362 -13.14 13.71 -0.37
CA LEU A 362 -12.80 12.35 -0.80
C LEU A 362 -12.46 12.30 -2.30
N PRO A 363 -11.61 11.35 -2.75
CA PRO A 363 -11.13 11.27 -4.13
C PRO A 363 -12.25 11.22 -5.18
N HIS A 364 -13.28 10.41 -4.95
CA HIS A 364 -14.41 10.27 -5.87
C HIS A 364 -15.20 11.58 -6.05
N TYR A 365 -15.22 12.45 -5.04
CA TYR A 365 -15.83 13.77 -5.15
C TYR A 365 -14.97 14.70 -6.01
N ALA A 366 -13.65 14.66 -5.83
CA ALA A 366 -12.71 15.40 -6.67
C ALA A 366 -12.82 14.97 -8.16
N GLU A 367 -12.98 13.68 -8.45
CA GLU A 367 -13.25 13.20 -9.82
C GLU A 367 -14.51 13.84 -10.41
N ASN A 368 -15.61 13.88 -9.64
CA ASN A 368 -16.86 14.48 -10.10
C ASN A 368 -16.72 15.99 -10.37
N VAL A 369 -16.03 16.72 -9.50
CA VAL A 369 -15.74 18.16 -9.70
C VAL A 369 -14.91 18.36 -10.98
N ALA A 370 -13.86 17.56 -11.18
CA ALA A 370 -13.04 17.62 -12.39
C ALA A 370 -13.86 17.34 -13.65
N ALA A 371 -14.73 16.32 -13.62
CA ALA A 371 -15.60 16.00 -14.75
C ALA A 371 -16.54 17.15 -15.13
N ILE A 372 -17.13 17.82 -14.13
CA ILE A 372 -17.99 19.01 -14.34
C ILE A 372 -17.20 20.13 -15.03
N VAL A 373 -15.97 20.39 -14.56
CA VAL A 373 -15.12 21.47 -15.06
C VAL A 373 -14.65 21.19 -16.47
N LEU A 374 -14.21 19.96 -16.75
CA LEU A 374 -13.80 19.55 -18.09
C LEU A 374 -14.96 19.67 -19.08
N LYS A 375 -16.16 19.21 -18.70
CA LYS A 375 -17.34 19.30 -19.57
C LYS A 375 -17.82 20.74 -19.79
N GLY A 376 -17.76 21.59 -18.76
CA GLY A 376 -18.31 22.94 -18.78
C GLY A 376 -17.36 24.03 -19.26
N SER A 377 -16.04 23.85 -19.09
CA SER A 377 -15.06 24.94 -19.22
C SER A 377 -14.03 24.75 -20.32
N LEU A 378 -13.84 23.54 -20.88
CA LEU A 378 -12.80 23.30 -21.90
C LEU A 378 -12.91 24.23 -23.11
N ALA A 379 -14.13 24.50 -23.58
CA ALA A 379 -14.37 25.38 -24.73
C ALA A 379 -13.92 26.84 -24.47
N ASN A 380 -13.98 27.29 -23.22
CA ASN A 380 -13.58 28.65 -22.84
C ASN A 380 -12.06 28.85 -22.97
N PHE A 381 -11.28 27.77 -22.98
CA PHE A 381 -9.82 27.86 -23.14
C PHE A 381 -9.37 27.91 -24.61
N SER A 382 -10.28 27.71 -25.58
CA SER A 382 -9.96 27.52 -27.00
C SER A 382 -9.05 28.58 -27.63
N ALA A 383 -9.07 29.83 -27.13
CA ALA A 383 -8.27 30.93 -27.65
C ALA A 383 -6.83 30.99 -27.12
N PHE A 384 -6.49 30.22 -26.08
CA PHE A 384 -5.24 30.45 -25.33
C PHE A 384 -4.14 29.40 -25.59
N GLY A 385 -4.54 28.14 -25.72
CA GLY A 385 -3.61 27.03 -25.93
C GLY A 385 -3.19 26.83 -27.39
N VAL A 386 -2.17 26.01 -27.58
CA VAL A 386 -1.59 25.66 -28.88
C VAL A 386 -1.28 24.18 -28.96
N GLY A 387 -1.13 23.66 -30.18
CA GLY A 387 -0.72 22.29 -30.43
C GLY A 387 -1.87 21.33 -30.71
N ASN A 388 -1.51 20.17 -31.28
CA ASN A 388 -2.49 19.20 -31.77
C ASN A 388 -3.33 18.59 -30.65
N TRP A 389 -2.72 18.28 -29.50
CA TRP A 389 -3.45 17.71 -28.37
C TRP A 389 -4.39 18.71 -27.70
N PHE A 390 -3.96 19.97 -27.56
CA PHE A 390 -4.82 21.03 -27.08
C PHE A 390 -6.05 21.21 -27.99
N ASN A 391 -5.81 21.34 -29.30
CA ASN A 391 -6.89 21.45 -30.28
C ASN A 391 -7.83 20.24 -30.25
N TYR A 392 -7.26 19.03 -30.11
CA TYR A 392 -8.04 17.79 -30.01
C TYR A 392 -9.01 17.83 -28.83
N ILE A 393 -8.54 18.13 -27.61
CA ILE A 393 -9.37 18.05 -26.40
C ILE A 393 -10.46 19.13 -26.38
N VAL A 394 -10.18 20.31 -26.93
CA VAL A 394 -11.16 21.42 -26.97
C VAL A 394 -12.22 21.18 -28.04
N GLN A 395 -11.85 20.62 -29.20
CA GLN A 395 -12.77 20.41 -30.31
C GLN A 395 -13.58 19.11 -30.22
N ARG A 396 -13.07 18.12 -29.47
CA ARG A 396 -13.68 16.78 -29.38
C ARG A 396 -13.96 16.44 -27.92
N PRO A 397 -15.10 16.91 -27.37
CA PRO A 397 -15.56 16.47 -26.06
C PRO A 397 -15.54 14.95 -26.00
N SER A 398 -14.76 14.41 -25.08
CA SER A 398 -14.57 12.98 -24.92
C SER A 398 -14.90 12.59 -23.49
N THR A 399 -15.27 11.34 -23.28
CA THR A 399 -15.32 10.76 -21.94
C THR A 399 -13.88 10.47 -21.52
N TYR A 400 -13.41 11.20 -20.51
CA TYR A 400 -12.04 11.06 -20.02
C TYR A 400 -11.93 9.98 -18.96
N VAL A 401 -10.76 9.34 -18.86
CA VAL A 401 -10.35 8.62 -17.65
C VAL A 401 -9.87 9.64 -16.64
N LEU A 402 -10.43 9.64 -15.44
CA LEU A 402 -10.02 10.49 -14.33
C LEU A 402 -9.25 9.66 -13.29
N ARG A 403 -8.18 10.24 -12.78
CA ARG A 403 -7.28 9.62 -11.79
C ARG A 403 -6.94 10.66 -10.72
N PRO A 404 -7.58 10.63 -9.54
CA PRO A 404 -7.32 11.59 -8.49
C PRO A 404 -6.12 11.14 -7.65
N ILE A 405 -5.16 12.05 -7.47
CA ILE A 405 -3.97 11.85 -6.64
C ILE A 405 -3.85 12.99 -5.65
N LEU A 406 -3.68 12.67 -4.37
CA LEU A 406 -3.37 13.67 -3.36
C LEU A 406 -1.87 13.96 -3.40
N ILE A 407 -1.52 15.22 -3.63
CA ILE A 407 -0.13 15.62 -3.85
C ILE A 407 0.16 16.95 -3.15
N SER A 408 1.39 17.12 -2.69
CA SER A 408 1.86 18.41 -2.20
C SER A 408 2.19 19.36 -3.35
N ARG A 409 2.14 20.67 -3.10
CA ARG A 409 2.56 21.70 -4.06
C ARG A 409 3.96 21.43 -4.61
N ASP A 410 4.90 21.11 -3.73
CA ASP A 410 6.30 20.84 -4.10
C ASP A 410 6.41 19.55 -4.92
N GLY A 411 5.66 18.51 -4.56
CA GLY A 411 5.56 17.27 -5.32
C GLY A 411 5.01 17.49 -6.73
N TYR A 412 4.01 18.37 -6.87
CA TYR A 412 3.44 18.75 -8.16
C TYR A 412 4.43 19.51 -9.03
N LYS A 413 5.13 20.51 -8.49
CA LYS A 413 6.17 21.24 -9.22
C LYS A 413 7.29 20.30 -9.67
N ALA A 414 7.76 19.41 -8.79
CA ALA A 414 8.77 18.41 -9.12
C ALA A 414 8.30 17.47 -10.24
N HIS A 415 7.05 17.00 -10.18
CA HIS A 415 6.45 16.17 -11.23
C HIS A 415 6.44 16.87 -12.60
N LEU A 416 6.00 18.12 -12.65
CA LEU A 416 5.96 18.88 -13.91
C LEU A 416 7.35 19.14 -14.49
N LEU A 417 8.36 19.41 -13.66
CA LEU A 417 9.74 19.61 -14.11
C LEU A 417 10.40 18.32 -14.62
N ALA A 418 10.08 17.19 -13.99
CA ALA A 418 10.57 15.88 -14.43
C ALA A 418 9.84 15.37 -15.68
N SER A 419 8.62 15.85 -15.93
CA SER A 419 7.79 15.41 -17.05
C SER A 419 8.36 15.82 -18.41
N ILE A 420 8.38 14.85 -19.33
CA ILE A 420 8.73 15.08 -20.73
C ILE A 420 7.49 14.76 -21.57
N GLY A 421 7.03 15.76 -22.33
CA GLY A 421 5.94 15.60 -23.28
C GLY A 421 6.34 14.61 -24.38
N HIS A 422 5.35 13.94 -24.98
CA HIS A 422 5.60 12.98 -26.05
C HIS A 422 6.34 13.58 -27.26
N ASP A 423 6.20 14.88 -27.48
CA ASP A 423 6.89 15.69 -28.50
C ASP A 423 8.25 16.24 -27.99
N GLN A 424 8.80 15.69 -26.91
CA GLN A 424 10.03 16.12 -26.24
C GLN A 424 9.97 17.50 -25.57
N THR A 425 8.80 18.13 -25.51
CA THR A 425 8.63 19.40 -24.83
C THR A 425 8.64 19.25 -23.31
N LYS A 426 9.02 20.31 -22.58
CA LYS A 426 9.16 20.31 -21.12
C LYS A 426 8.70 21.64 -20.54
N ALA A 427 8.22 21.61 -19.29
CA ALA A 427 8.02 22.83 -18.53
C ALA A 427 9.37 23.40 -18.07
N MET A 428 9.49 24.73 -18.04
CA MET A 428 10.66 25.43 -17.53
C MET A 428 10.44 25.88 -16.07
N PRO A 429 11.49 25.95 -15.22
CA PRO A 429 11.35 26.34 -13.82
C PRO A 429 10.50 27.60 -13.57
N GLY A 430 10.79 28.70 -14.27
CA GLY A 430 10.05 29.96 -14.10
C GLY A 430 8.61 29.96 -14.64
N GLU A 431 8.21 28.96 -15.43
CA GLU A 431 6.81 28.80 -15.85
C GLU A 431 5.93 28.26 -14.72
N LEU A 432 6.55 27.68 -13.68
CA LEU A 432 5.86 27.06 -12.55
C LEU A 432 5.79 27.95 -11.31
N ASP A 433 6.29 29.19 -11.37
CA ASP A 433 6.18 30.16 -10.27
C ASP A 433 4.71 30.48 -9.97
N VAL A 434 3.83 30.38 -10.97
CA VAL A 434 2.38 30.54 -10.81
C VAL A 434 1.75 29.46 -9.91
N ALA A 435 2.42 28.32 -9.75
CA ALA A 435 1.99 27.26 -8.85
C ALA A 435 2.29 27.57 -7.38
N ASP A 436 3.07 28.62 -7.07
CA ASP A 436 3.38 29.04 -5.70
C ASP A 436 2.13 29.53 -4.94
N GLY A 437 1.10 29.96 -5.67
CA GLY A 437 -0.20 30.33 -5.10
C GLY A 437 -1.11 29.15 -4.77
N LEU A 438 -0.74 27.91 -5.10
CA LEU A 438 -1.55 26.73 -4.80
C LEU A 438 -1.50 26.41 -3.29
N PRO A 439 -2.55 25.75 -2.75
CA PRO A 439 -2.51 25.17 -1.41
C PRO A 439 -1.34 24.20 -1.25
N ASP A 440 -0.89 23.98 -0.01
CA ASP A 440 0.20 23.04 0.27
C ASP A 440 -0.13 21.62 -0.18
N TRP A 441 -1.41 21.23 -0.10
CA TRP A 441 -1.92 19.93 -0.54
C TRP A 441 -3.25 20.06 -1.27
N PHE A 442 -3.38 19.34 -2.38
CA PHE A 442 -4.59 19.34 -3.20
C PHE A 442 -4.74 18.01 -3.96
N TRP A 443 -5.96 17.75 -4.40
CA TRP A 443 -6.25 16.67 -5.34
C TRP A 443 -5.84 17.09 -6.75
N MET A 444 -4.80 16.48 -7.28
CA MET A 444 -4.50 16.51 -8.70
C MET A 444 -5.32 15.43 -9.40
N VAL A 445 -6.38 15.82 -10.08
CA VAL A 445 -7.18 14.89 -10.90
C VAL A 445 -6.66 14.90 -12.32
N GLU A 446 -5.83 13.92 -12.62
CA GLU A 446 -5.32 13.71 -13.97
C GLU A 446 -6.46 13.25 -14.88
N PHE A 447 -6.46 13.73 -16.12
CA PHE A 447 -7.40 13.26 -17.12
C PHE A 447 -6.68 12.76 -18.38
N SER A 448 -7.19 11.66 -18.93
CA SER A 448 -6.62 11.01 -20.12
C SER A 448 -7.72 10.43 -21.02
N LEU A 449 -7.32 9.97 -22.21
CA LEU A 449 -8.18 9.13 -23.06
C LEU A 449 -7.94 7.67 -22.69
N PRO A 450 -8.93 6.76 -22.82
CA PRO A 450 -8.74 5.35 -22.52
C PRO A 450 -7.49 4.75 -23.18
N ALA A 451 -7.31 4.99 -24.49
CA ALA A 451 -6.15 4.48 -25.24
C ALA A 451 -4.81 5.08 -24.78
N LEU A 452 -4.79 6.35 -24.36
CA LEU A 452 -3.58 6.97 -23.82
C LEU A 452 -3.28 6.49 -22.40
N PHE A 453 -4.30 6.32 -21.58
CA PHE A 453 -4.20 5.84 -20.21
C PHE A 453 -3.62 4.42 -20.17
N THR A 454 -4.14 3.51 -21.00
CA THR A 454 -3.70 2.11 -21.02
C THR A 454 -2.45 1.88 -21.83
N GLY A 455 -2.38 2.42 -23.05
CA GLY A 455 -1.31 2.13 -24.00
C GLY A 455 -0.04 2.96 -23.79
N ASN A 456 -0.20 4.25 -23.46
CA ASN A 456 0.92 5.19 -23.38
C ASN A 456 1.23 5.62 -21.94
N ARG A 457 0.35 5.29 -20.98
CA ARG A 457 0.47 5.65 -19.57
C ARG A 457 0.69 7.14 -19.38
N SER A 458 -0.03 7.88 -20.19
CA SER A 458 0.07 9.32 -20.26
C SER A 458 -1.24 9.97 -19.88
N LYS A 459 -1.13 11.21 -19.45
CA LYS A 459 -2.24 12.14 -19.19
C LYS A 459 -2.19 13.29 -20.17
N LEU A 460 -3.35 13.83 -20.48
CA LEU A 460 -3.50 15.03 -21.30
C LEU A 460 -3.33 16.29 -20.46
N GLY A 461 -3.78 16.24 -19.22
CA GLY A 461 -3.88 17.39 -18.32
C GLY A 461 -4.28 16.96 -16.92
N GLU A 462 -4.53 17.96 -16.08
CA GLU A 462 -5.04 17.76 -14.74
C GLU A 462 -5.91 18.94 -14.29
N VAL A 463 -6.88 18.65 -13.43
CA VAL A 463 -7.65 19.65 -12.68
C VAL A 463 -7.19 19.59 -11.23
N LEU A 464 -6.76 20.73 -10.68
CA LEU A 464 -6.29 20.83 -9.31
C LEU A 464 -7.45 21.29 -8.43
N ILE A 465 -7.78 20.50 -7.41
CA ILE A 465 -8.96 20.69 -6.56
C ILE A 465 -8.51 20.77 -5.11
N ARG A 466 -9.02 21.75 -4.36
CA ARG A 466 -8.78 21.86 -2.92
C ARG A 466 -9.07 20.54 -2.21
N SER A 467 -8.29 20.25 -1.19
CA SER A 467 -8.49 19.10 -0.30
C SER A 467 -9.50 19.39 0.83
N GLU A 468 -9.87 20.67 1.02
CA GLU A 468 -10.78 21.17 2.06
C GLU A 468 -12.02 21.85 1.44
N VAL A 469 -13.15 21.81 2.15
CA VAL A 469 -14.44 22.37 1.68
C VAL A 469 -14.60 23.85 2.05
N ALA A 470 -13.75 24.38 2.94
CA ALA A 470 -13.91 25.70 3.55
C ALA A 470 -14.18 26.82 2.50
N GLY A 471 -15.38 27.40 2.58
CA GLY A 471 -15.80 28.56 1.78
C GLY A 471 -16.36 28.26 0.38
N ALA A 472 -16.40 27.00 -0.05
CA ALA A 472 -16.98 26.63 -1.34
C ALA A 472 -18.52 26.65 -1.32
N LYS A 473 -19.14 27.32 -2.29
CA LYS A 473 -20.61 27.35 -2.45
C LYS A 473 -21.07 26.48 -3.62
N ALA A 474 -20.19 26.26 -4.58
CA ALA A 474 -20.41 25.41 -5.73
C ALA A 474 -19.18 24.52 -6.00
N PRO A 475 -19.32 23.38 -6.71
CA PRO A 475 -18.20 22.51 -7.08
C PRO A 475 -17.02 23.23 -7.75
N VAL A 476 -17.32 24.22 -8.61
CA VAL A 476 -16.30 25.01 -9.31
C VAL A 476 -15.46 25.89 -8.37
N ASP A 477 -15.98 26.22 -7.18
CA ASP A 477 -15.24 26.99 -6.18
C ASP A 477 -14.11 26.17 -5.53
N LEU A 478 -14.05 24.87 -5.76
CA LEU A 478 -13.00 23.99 -5.27
C LEU A 478 -11.82 23.89 -6.23
N VAL A 479 -11.96 24.36 -7.47
CA VAL A 479 -10.88 24.27 -8.47
C VAL A 479 -9.88 25.38 -8.25
N GLU A 480 -8.60 25.01 -8.12
CA GLU A 480 -7.49 25.95 -7.99
C GLU A 480 -6.79 26.20 -9.32
N ALA A 481 -6.70 25.17 -10.17
CA ALA A 481 -6.12 25.32 -11.49
C ALA A 481 -6.59 24.23 -12.45
N VAL A 482 -6.38 24.48 -13.74
CA VAL A 482 -6.53 23.49 -14.81
C VAL A 482 -5.26 23.54 -15.65
N ARG A 483 -4.54 22.43 -15.75
CA ARG A 483 -3.44 22.28 -16.70
C ARG A 483 -3.94 21.53 -17.93
N LEU A 484 -3.72 22.11 -19.10
CA LEU A 484 -3.93 21.51 -20.41
C LEU A 484 -2.58 21.45 -21.14
N PRO A 485 -2.46 20.75 -22.29
CA PRO A 485 -1.28 20.86 -23.12
C PRO A 485 -1.03 22.33 -23.48
N SER A 486 0.19 22.82 -23.28
CA SER A 486 0.65 24.21 -23.46
C SER A 486 0.08 25.28 -22.51
N LEU A 487 -0.79 24.90 -21.57
CA LEU A 487 -1.56 25.85 -20.76
C LEU A 487 -1.60 25.47 -19.28
N LEU A 488 -1.43 26.45 -18.40
CA LEU A 488 -1.79 26.37 -16.99
C LEU A 488 -2.70 27.55 -16.66
N ALA A 489 -3.95 27.26 -16.32
CA ALA A 489 -4.94 28.24 -15.92
C ALA A 489 -5.10 28.19 -14.40
N THR A 490 -4.71 29.23 -13.67
CA THR A 490 -4.80 29.30 -12.20
C THR A 490 -5.97 30.18 -11.80
N ARG A 491 -6.65 29.87 -10.70
CA ARG A 491 -7.81 30.63 -10.24
C ARG A 491 -7.39 32.00 -9.73
N ASN A 492 -8.09 33.05 -10.18
CA ASN A 492 -7.92 34.41 -9.67
C ASN A 492 -9.14 34.91 -8.86
N ALA A 493 -10.31 34.36 -9.13
CA ALA A 493 -11.59 34.66 -8.49
C ALA A 493 -12.54 33.46 -8.64
N PRO A 494 -13.68 33.39 -7.93
CA PRO A 494 -14.69 32.36 -8.17
C PRO A 494 -15.12 32.30 -9.65
N GLY A 495 -14.81 31.19 -10.33
CA GLY A 495 -15.08 30.97 -11.76
C GLY A 495 -14.15 31.70 -12.74
N GLY A 496 -13.18 32.48 -12.26
CA GLY A 496 -12.20 33.21 -13.08
C GLY A 496 -10.81 32.55 -13.06
N PHE A 497 -10.12 32.56 -14.20
CA PHE A 497 -8.78 32.01 -14.34
C PHE A 497 -7.81 32.99 -14.99
N ASP A 498 -6.61 33.11 -14.42
CA ASP A 498 -5.43 33.67 -15.08
C ASP A 498 -4.75 32.57 -15.89
N VAL A 499 -4.42 32.89 -17.14
CA VAL A 499 -3.98 31.90 -18.12
C VAL A 499 -2.51 32.10 -18.45
N HIS A 500 -1.72 31.05 -18.23
CA HIS A 500 -0.28 31.04 -18.44
C HIS A 500 0.10 29.99 -19.48
N ARG A 501 1.00 30.35 -20.39
CA ARG A 501 1.59 29.39 -21.33
C ARG A 501 2.71 28.64 -20.64
N ILE A 502 2.76 27.33 -20.89
CA ILE A 502 3.82 26.46 -20.38
C ILE A 502 4.46 25.68 -21.53
N GLY A 503 5.73 25.33 -21.36
CA GLY A 503 6.51 24.63 -22.36
C GLY A 503 6.06 23.21 -22.63
N LEU A 504 5.31 22.57 -21.72
CA LEU A 504 4.79 21.21 -21.88
C LEU A 504 3.56 21.18 -22.81
N GLN A 505 3.75 20.92 -24.11
CA GLN A 505 2.75 21.11 -25.18
C GLN A 505 1.99 19.84 -25.60
N SER A 506 2.40 18.68 -25.12
CA SER A 506 1.80 17.37 -25.46
C SER A 506 1.31 16.64 -24.22
N HIS A 507 0.78 15.42 -24.39
CA HIS A 507 0.55 14.53 -23.27
C HIS A 507 1.88 14.14 -22.61
N SER A 508 1.85 13.92 -21.30
CA SER A 508 3.02 13.55 -20.48
C SER A 508 2.73 12.28 -19.71
N PRO A 509 3.72 11.57 -19.16
CA PRO A 509 3.49 10.48 -18.21
C PRO A 509 2.56 10.93 -17.08
N TYR A 510 1.72 10.00 -16.60
CA TYR A 510 0.99 10.23 -15.34
C TYR A 510 1.96 10.31 -14.16
N TYR A 511 1.51 10.84 -13.04
CA TYR A 511 2.31 10.92 -11.82
C TYR A 511 2.42 9.56 -11.10
N THR A 512 3.61 9.28 -10.61
CA THR A 512 3.90 8.15 -9.72
C THR A 512 4.44 8.67 -8.40
N SER A 513 3.74 8.39 -7.29
CA SER A 513 4.17 8.80 -5.94
C SER A 513 5.51 8.20 -5.53
N ARG A 514 5.90 7.07 -6.16
CA ARG A 514 7.24 6.51 -6.12
C ARG A 514 7.60 5.84 -7.45
N MET A 515 8.86 5.99 -7.86
CA MET A 515 9.45 5.20 -8.94
C MET A 515 9.79 3.79 -8.42
N HIS A 516 8.78 2.97 -8.14
CA HIS A 516 8.98 1.55 -8.39
C HIS A 516 9.05 1.40 -9.90
N GLY A 517 10.23 1.08 -10.43
CA GLY A 517 10.53 0.95 -11.87
C GLY A 517 9.77 -0.19 -12.58
N ASN A 518 8.60 -0.56 -12.07
CA ASN A 518 7.80 -1.70 -12.49
C ASN A 518 6.77 -1.34 -13.55
N GLU A 519 7.08 -0.28 -14.26
CA GLU A 519 6.16 0.42 -15.08
C GLU A 519 6.50 0.12 -16.55
N TRP A 520 5.95 -1.00 -17.06
CA TRP A 520 5.88 -1.45 -18.48
C TRP A 520 7.19 -1.42 -19.27
#